data_AF-A0A098ANZ4-F1
#
_entry.id   AF-A0A098ANZ4-F1
#
_cell.length_a   1.000
_cell.length_b   1.000
_cell.length_c   1.000
_cell.angle_alpha   90.00
_cell.angle_beta   90.00
_cell.angle_gamma   90.00
#
_symmetry.space_group_name_H-M   'P 1'
#
loop_
_entity.id
_entity.type
_entity.pdbx_description
1 polymer ?
#
loop_
_entity_poly.entity_id
_entity_poly.type
_entity_poly.pdbx_seq_one_letter_code
_entity_poly.pdbx_strand_id
1 'polypeptide(L)'
;MESSVKEEARIGHKSADSSFYGYKEHFAMTDERIITACVVTSGEKSDGPVLEELYHKSKDNGVTIEAIVGDRAYSGKDNMQFTKKERVH
;
A
#
# COMPACT_ATOMS: atom_id res chain seq x y z
N MET A 1 60.55 6.24 4.40
CA MET A 1 59.14 6.44 4.78
C MET A 1 58.43 6.91 3.54
N GLU A 2 57.59 6.08 2.94
CA GLU A 2 56.44 6.51 2.15
C GLU A 2 55.64 5.24 1.84
N SER A 3 54.76 4.91 2.78
CA SER A 3 53.81 3.82 2.64
C SER A 3 52.66 4.33 1.77
N SER A 4 52.61 3.89 0.51
CA SER A 4 51.51 4.06 -0.44
C SER A 4 50.25 3.32 0.01
N VAL A 5 49.71 3.67 1.18
CA VAL A 5 48.55 3.01 1.78
C VAL A 5 47.33 3.91 1.61
N LYS A 6 46.65 3.67 0.48
CA LYS A 6 45.18 3.72 0.33
C LYS A 6 44.49 4.97 0.90
N GLU A 7 44.59 6.07 0.18
CA GLU A 7 43.68 7.22 0.38
C GLU A 7 42.22 6.86 -0.02
N GLU A 8 42.04 5.84 -0.85
CA GLU A 8 40.72 5.30 -1.22
C GLU A 8 39.99 4.56 -0.09
N ALA A 9 40.66 4.20 1.01
CA ALA A 9 40.02 3.48 2.12
C ALA A 9 39.36 4.40 3.16
N ARG A 10 39.54 5.73 3.06
CA ARG A 10 38.89 6.70 3.98
C ARG A 10 37.50 7.11 3.54
N ILE A 11 37.19 6.95 2.26
CA ILE A 11 35.86 7.13 1.71
C ILE A 11 35.38 5.74 1.37
N GLY A 12 34.92 5.00 2.39
CA GLY A 12 34.09 3.84 2.10
C GLY A 12 33.01 4.29 1.12
N HIS A 13 32.75 3.50 0.08
CA HIS A 13 31.55 3.63 -0.75
C HIS A 13 30.34 3.56 0.21
N LYS A 14 30.00 4.69 0.83
CA LYS A 14 28.71 4.87 1.47
C LYS A 14 27.76 4.89 0.29
N SER A 15 27.19 3.73 -0.02
CA SER A 15 25.90 3.69 -0.70
C SER A 15 25.05 4.76 -0.04
N ALA A 16 24.52 5.70 -0.81
CA ALA A 16 23.61 6.71 -0.28
C ALA A 16 22.62 6.00 0.65
N ASP A 17 22.44 6.49 1.88
CA ASP A 17 21.47 5.94 2.83
C ASP A 17 20.11 5.90 2.12
N SER A 18 19.75 4.76 1.53
CA SER A 18 18.47 4.62 0.86
C SER A 18 17.46 4.47 1.98
N SER A 19 16.67 5.50 2.23
CA SER A 19 15.58 5.41 3.19
C SER A 19 14.60 4.35 2.72
N PHE A 20 14.58 3.21 3.41
CA PHE A 20 13.61 2.15 3.18
C PHE A 20 12.49 2.28 4.22
N TYR A 21 11.34 2.77 3.76
CA TYR A 21 10.16 3.00 4.61
C TYR A 21 9.31 1.75 4.83
N GLY A 22 9.70 0.62 4.24
CA GLY A 22 8.94 -0.63 4.30
C GLY A 22 7.86 -0.71 3.22
N TYR A 23 6.92 -1.64 3.43
CA TYR A 23 5.74 -1.84 2.61
C TYR A 23 4.51 -1.96 3.50
N LYS A 24 3.35 -1.66 2.93
CA LYS A 24 2.03 -1.86 3.54
C LYS A 24 1.21 -2.80 2.70
N GLU A 25 0.44 -3.63 3.37
CA GLU A 25 -0.49 -4.56 2.74
C GLU A 25 -1.91 -4.14 3.09
N HIS A 26 -2.77 -4.09 2.07
CA HIS A 26 -4.17 -3.76 2.21
C HIS A 26 -4.99 -4.94 1.67
N PHE A 27 -5.87 -5.50 2.50
CA PHE A 27 -6.70 -6.64 2.13
C PHE A 27 -8.18 -6.27 2.09
N ALA A 28 -8.89 -6.78 1.08
CA ALA A 28 -10.34 -6.90 1.10
C ALA A 28 -10.70 -8.35 1.43
N MET A 29 -11.71 -8.52 2.28
CA MET A 29 -12.17 -9.83 2.71
C MET A 29 -13.70 -9.87 2.84
N THR A 30 -14.29 -11.05 2.66
CA THR A 30 -15.69 -11.29 2.98
C THR A 30 -15.88 -11.46 4.49
N ASP A 31 -17.13 -11.50 4.95
CA ASP A 31 -17.47 -11.76 6.36
C ASP A 31 -17.02 -13.17 6.81
N GLU A 32 -16.95 -14.13 5.89
CA GLU A 32 -16.38 -15.46 6.11
C GLU A 32 -14.83 -15.47 6.15
N ARG A 33 -14.21 -14.28 6.09
CA ARG A 33 -12.76 -14.05 6.09
C ARG A 33 -12.03 -14.62 4.87
N ILE A 34 -12.73 -14.74 3.74
CA ILE A 34 -12.10 -15.08 2.46
C ILE A 34 -11.44 -13.80 1.93
N ILE A 35 -10.13 -13.84 1.67
CA ILE A 35 -9.43 -12.71 1.05
C ILE A 35 -9.80 -12.66 -0.44
N THR A 36 -10.33 -11.52 -0.87
CA THR A 36 -10.83 -11.30 -2.25
C THR A 36 -9.93 -10.39 -3.05
N ALA A 37 -9.15 -9.53 -2.40
CA ALA A 37 -8.13 -8.70 -3.04
C ALA A 37 -7.00 -8.34 -2.07
N CYS A 38 -5.82 -8.09 -2.63
CA CYS A 38 -4.67 -7.55 -1.93
C CYS A 38 -4.01 -6.47 -2.80
N VAL A 39 -3.62 -5.36 -2.18
CA VAL A 39 -2.79 -4.31 -2.77
C VAL A 39 -1.61 -4.06 -1.84
N VAL A 40 -0.41 -3.97 -2.41
CA VAL A 40 0.82 -3.68 -1.67
C VAL A 40 1.32 -2.30 -2.08
N THR A 41 1.53 -1.42 -1.11
CA THR A 41 2.08 -0.08 -1.33
C THR A 41 3.41 0.07 -0.60
N SER A 42 4.21 1.07 -0.99
CA SER A 42 5.40 1.45 -0.23
C SER A 42 4.99 2.12 1.09
N GLY A 43 5.80 1.96 2.13
CA GLY A 43 5.44 2.32 3.51
C GLY A 43 5.10 3.79 3.73
N GLU A 44 5.60 4.68 2.87
CA GLU A 44 5.33 6.12 2.92
C GLU A 44 3.99 6.53 2.29
N LYS A 45 3.33 5.64 1.54
CA LYS A 45 2.04 5.94 0.89
C LYS A 45 0.91 5.98 1.91
N SER A 46 -0.06 6.86 1.68
CA SER A 46 -1.28 6.90 2.48
C SER A 46 -2.27 5.83 2.02
N ASP A 47 -3.10 5.36 2.95
CA ASP A 47 -3.99 4.22 2.71
C ASP A 47 -5.26 4.62 1.95
N GLY A 48 -5.68 5.88 2.08
CA GLY A 48 -6.94 6.41 1.54
C GLY A 48 -7.21 6.04 0.08
N PRO A 49 -6.28 6.25 -0.87
CA PRO A 49 -6.51 5.96 -2.29
C PRO A 49 -6.69 4.48 -2.64
N VAL A 50 -6.39 3.55 -1.74
CA VAL A 50 -6.29 2.11 -2.07
C VAL A 50 -7.66 1.42 -2.18
N LEU A 51 -8.73 2.02 -1.63
CA LEU A 51 -10.05 1.40 -1.56
C LEU A 51 -10.63 1.02 -2.94
N GLU A 52 -10.53 1.94 -3.90
CA GLU A 52 -11.08 1.75 -5.25
C GLU A 52 -10.41 0.57 -5.96
N GLU A 53 -9.10 0.42 -5.83
CA GLU A 53 -8.37 -0.71 -6.42
C GLU A 53 -8.77 -2.05 -5.79
N LEU A 54 -8.92 -2.10 -4.46
CA LEU A 54 -9.39 -3.29 -3.75
C LEU A 54 -10.81 -3.70 -4.16
N TYR A 55 -11.68 -2.72 -4.36
CA TYR A 55 -13.06 -2.93 -4.80
C TYR A 55 -13.11 -3.58 -6.18
N HIS A 56 -12.40 -3.01 -7.15
CA HIS A 56 -12.37 -3.53 -8.51
C HIS A 56 -11.78 -4.93 -8.57
N LYS A 57 -10.63 -5.17 -7.91
CA LYS A 57 -10.04 -6.51 -7.83
C LYS A 57 -10.99 -7.54 -7.23
N SER A 58 -11.73 -7.18 -6.18
CA SER A 58 -12.69 -8.08 -5.54
C SER A 58 -13.86 -8.41 -6.49
N LYS A 59 -14.39 -7.41 -7.21
CA LYS A 59 -15.41 -7.64 -8.24
C LYS A 59 -14.91 -8.51 -9.39
N ASP A 60 -13.70 -8.26 -9.87
CA ASP A 60 -13.08 -9.05 -10.95
C ASP A 60 -12.88 -10.52 -10.53
N ASN A 61 -12.65 -10.76 -9.23
CA ASN A 61 -12.58 -12.09 -8.64
C ASN A 61 -13.96 -12.73 -8.36
N GLY A 62 -15.05 -12.12 -8.85
CA GLY A 62 -16.39 -12.70 -8.81
C GLY A 62 -17.19 -12.42 -7.53
N VAL A 63 -16.75 -11.45 -6.72
CA VAL A 63 -17.41 -11.11 -5.45
C VAL A 63 -18.44 -10.01 -5.68
N THR A 64 -19.67 -10.26 -5.22
CA THR A 64 -20.71 -9.23 -5.13
C THR A 64 -20.50 -8.41 -3.87
N ILE A 65 -20.42 -7.09 -4.00
CA ILE A 65 -20.11 -6.17 -2.90
C ILE A 65 -21.33 -5.28 -2.66
N GLU A 66 -21.99 -5.48 -1.52
CA GLU A 66 -23.18 -4.70 -1.10
C GLU A 66 -22.83 -3.60 -0.10
N ALA A 67 -21.87 -3.87 0.78
CA ALA A 67 -21.39 -2.96 1.80
C ALA A 67 -19.87 -3.09 1.96
N ILE A 68 -19.23 -1.99 2.36
CA ILE A 68 -17.80 -1.98 2.70
C ILE A 68 -17.64 -1.51 4.14
N VAL A 69 -17.07 -2.39 4.98
CA VAL A 69 -16.66 -2.05 6.34
C VAL A 69 -15.14 -1.98 6.37
N GLY A 70 -14.61 -0.79 6.65
CA GLY A 70 -13.16 -0.54 6.63
C GLY A 70 -12.70 0.37 7.75
N ASP A 71 -11.38 0.46 7.91
CA ASP A 71 -10.75 1.37 8.86
C ASP A 71 -11.03 2.84 8.53
N ARG A 72 -10.95 3.71 9.55
CA ARG A 72 -11.13 5.16 9.38
C ARG A 72 -10.14 5.77 8.37
N ALA A 73 -8.97 5.19 8.17
CA ALA A 73 -8.02 5.65 7.15
C ALA A 73 -8.62 5.69 5.73
N TYR A 74 -9.66 4.90 5.46
CA TYR A 74 -10.38 4.88 4.19
C TYR A 74 -11.59 5.84 4.13
N SER A 75 -11.86 6.63 5.18
CA SER A 75 -13.02 7.54 5.22
C SER A 75 -12.79 8.86 4.43
N GLY A 76 -11.91 8.84 3.43
CA GLY A 76 -11.61 10.00 2.59
C GLY A 76 -12.81 10.43 1.75
N LYS A 77 -12.85 11.71 1.37
CA LYS A 77 -13.96 12.25 0.55
C LYS A 77 -14.12 11.52 -0.77
N ASP A 78 -13.00 11.18 -1.41
CA ASP A 78 -13.00 10.51 -2.71
C ASP A 78 -13.59 9.11 -2.58
N ASN A 79 -13.22 8.36 -1.54
CA ASN A 79 -13.80 7.05 -1.23
C ASN A 79 -15.30 7.14 -0.96
N MET A 80 -15.76 8.13 -0.19
CA MET A 80 -17.20 8.32 0.06
C MET A 80 -17.98 8.69 -1.20
N GLN A 81 -17.37 9.41 -2.15
CA GLN A 81 -17.99 9.70 -3.44
C GLN A 81 -18.01 8.45 -4.33
N PHE A 82 -16.92 7.68 -4.31
CA PHE A 82 -16.79 6.41 -5.01
C PHE A 82 -17.84 5.39 -4.56
N THR A 83 -17.98 5.14 -3.24
CA THR A 83 -18.97 4.17 -2.74
C THR A 83 -20.41 4.58 -3.06
N LYS A 84 -20.72 5.88 -3.01
CA LYS A 84 -22.02 6.41 -3.45
C LYS A 84 -22.27 6.18 -4.94
N LYS A 85 -21.26 6.38 -5.79
CA LYS A 85 -21.36 6.17 -7.25
C LYS A 85 -21.61 4.69 -7.55
N GLU A 86 -20.88 3.80 -6.89
CA GLU A 86 -21.01 2.34 -7.04
C GLU A 86 -22.25 1.77 -6.34
N ARG A 87 -23.00 2.61 -5.60
CA ARG A 87 -24.20 2.24 -4.82
C ARG A 87 -23.93 1.14 -3.80
N VAL A 88 -22.78 1.25 -3.13
CA VAL A 88 -22.34 0.34 -2.07
C VAL A 88 -22.46 1.07 -0.74
N HIS A 89 -22.96 0.37 0.29
CA HIS A 89 -23.17 0.93 1.62
C HIS A 89 -21.85 1.17 2.36
#